data_AF-A0A430Q278-F1
#
_entry.id   AF-A0A430Q278-F1
#
_cell.length_a   1.000
_cell.length_b   1.000
_cell.length_c   1.000
_cell.angle_alpha   90.00
_cell.angle_beta   90.00
_cell.angle_gamma   90.00
#
_symmetry.space_group_name_H-M   'P 1'
#
loop_
_entity.id
_entity.type
_entity.pdbx_description
1 polymer ?
#
loop_
_entity_poly.entity_id
_entity_poly.type
_entity_poly.pdbx_seq_one_letter_code
_entity_poly.pdbx_strand_id
1 'polypeptide(L)'
;MVGYDEALLSCLDSHLASALWSNIWFCCPTTTFQEIEILIKYVRKQLEHLEKIPSDVFLGHGTPTFLPLMQDEIDVSLAKERVRYCLTFPEHLK
;
A
#
# COMPACT_ATOMS: atom_id res chain seq x y z
N MET A 1 7.78 6.25 -10.45
CA MET A 1 6.89 5.16 -10.90
C MET A 1 7.64 3.95 -11.46
N VAL A 2 8.69 4.10 -12.30
CA VAL A 2 9.39 2.98 -12.98
C VAL A 2 10.07 1.94 -12.04
N GLY A 3 10.32 2.27 -10.76
CA GLY A 3 11.03 1.35 -9.86
C GLY A 3 10.16 0.33 -9.12
N TYR A 4 8.84 0.55 -8.98
CA TYR A 4 8.00 -0.33 -8.15
C TYR A 4 7.72 -1.68 -8.80
N ASP A 5 7.38 -1.69 -10.09
CA ASP A 5 7.04 -2.93 -10.79
C ASP A 5 8.23 -3.90 -10.78
N GLU A 6 9.42 -3.41 -11.16
CA GLU A 6 10.67 -4.18 -11.10
C GLU A 6 11.01 -4.62 -9.66
N ALA A 7 10.79 -3.75 -8.67
CA ALA A 7 11.04 -4.09 -7.28
C ALA A 7 10.09 -5.14 -6.72
N LEU A 8 8.83 -5.15 -7.15
CA LEU A 8 7.84 -6.15 -6.77
C LEU A 8 8.16 -7.51 -7.41
N LEU A 9 8.55 -7.50 -8.69
CA LEU A 9 8.95 -8.69 -9.45
C LEU A 9 10.29 -9.26 -8.97
N SER A 10 11.22 -8.40 -8.56
CA SER A 10 12.44 -8.85 -7.91
C SER A 10 12.07 -9.29 -6.48
N CYS A 11 12.22 -10.58 -6.17
CA CYS A 11 11.99 -11.11 -4.82
C CYS A 11 12.96 -10.55 -3.74
N LEU A 12 13.66 -9.45 -4.03
CA LEU A 12 14.66 -8.80 -3.21
C LEU A 12 14.10 -7.52 -2.58
N ASP A 13 14.10 -7.47 -1.25
CA ASP A 13 13.61 -6.30 -0.51
C ASP A 13 14.52 -5.08 -0.65
N SER A 14 15.78 -5.25 -1.06
CA SER A 14 16.70 -4.14 -1.33
C SER A 14 16.22 -3.27 -2.50
N HIS A 15 15.62 -3.87 -3.52
CA HIS A 15 15.06 -3.13 -4.64
C HIS A 15 13.80 -2.37 -4.22
N LEU A 16 12.95 -3.01 -3.41
CA LEU A 16 11.76 -2.37 -2.86
C LEU A 16 12.11 -1.23 -1.90
N ALA A 17 13.14 -1.40 -1.08
CA ALA A 17 13.69 -0.34 -0.22
C ALA A 17 14.13 0.87 -1.05
N SER A 18 14.89 0.63 -2.12
CA SER A 18 15.39 1.69 -3.01
C SER A 18 14.24 2.44 -3.70
N ALA A 19 13.24 1.70 -4.19
CA ALA A 19 12.04 2.28 -4.80
C ALA A 19 11.23 3.10 -3.78
N LEU A 20 10.99 2.57 -2.58
CA LEU A 20 10.25 3.28 -1.52
C LEU A 20 10.99 4.55 -1.08
N TRP A 21 12.30 4.45 -0.83
CA TRP A 21 13.14 5.60 -0.46
C TRP A 21 13.05 6.72 -1.50
N SER A 22 13.25 6.38 -2.76
CA SER A 22 13.31 7.34 -3.86
C SER A 22 11.97 8.03 -4.15
N ASN A 23 10.83 7.46 -3.73
CA ASN A 23 9.50 8.03 -4.03
C ASN A 23 8.82 8.64 -2.78
N ILE A 24 9.05 8.10 -1.58
CA ILE A 24 8.38 8.56 -0.34
C ILE A 24 9.26 9.53 0.44
N TRP A 25 10.57 9.29 0.49
CA TRP A 25 11.48 9.96 1.40
C TRP A 25 12.61 10.74 0.73
N PHE A 26 12.55 10.91 -0.59
CA PHE A 26 13.53 11.66 -1.37
C PHE A 26 13.79 13.08 -0.82
N CYS A 27 12.85 13.67 -0.07
CA CYS A 27 12.99 14.96 0.61
C CYS A 27 12.86 14.90 2.15
N CYS A 28 12.88 13.71 2.77
CA CYS A 28 12.71 13.55 4.21
C CYS A 28 14.00 13.05 4.87
N PRO A 29 14.84 13.97 5.41
CA PRO A 29 16.15 13.62 5.97
C PRO A 29 16.08 12.89 7.33
N THR A 30 14.91 12.86 7.97
CA THR A 30 14.72 12.29 9.32
C THR A 30 14.22 10.84 9.30
N THR A 31 14.07 10.26 8.12
CA THR A 31 13.54 8.90 7.96
C THR A 31 14.50 7.89 8.54
N THR A 32 13.96 6.98 9.34
CA THR A 32 14.70 5.90 9.98
C THR A 32 14.65 4.62 9.15
N PHE A 33 15.67 3.77 9.31
CA PHE A 33 15.69 2.46 8.65
C PHE A 33 14.50 1.58 9.04
N GLN A 34 14.02 1.72 10.28
CA GLN A 34 12.84 1.01 10.79
C GLN A 34 11.57 1.37 10.02
N GLU A 35 11.38 2.65 9.66
CA GLU A 35 10.21 3.09 8.89
C GLU A 35 10.22 2.51 7.48
N ILE A 36 11.40 2.43 6.85
CA ILE A 36 11.56 1.78 5.54
C ILE A 36 11.22 0.29 5.64
N GLU A 37 11.74 -0.40 6.66
CA GLU A 37 11.47 -1.82 6.89
C GLU A 37 9.98 -2.08 7.12
N ILE A 38 9.29 -1.22 7.88
CA ILE A 38 7.84 -1.30 8.09
C ILE A 38 7.08 -1.20 6.76
N LEU A 39 7.45 -0.25 5.89
CA LEU A 39 6.79 -0.13 4.59
C LEU A 39 7.09 -1.29 3.65
N ILE A 40 8.31 -1.84 3.65
CA ILE A 40 8.63 -3.04 2.87
C ILE A 40 7.71 -4.20 3.29
N LYS A 41 7.64 -4.48 4.60
CA LYS A 41 6.77 -5.53 5.15
C LYS A 41 5.31 -5.26 4.80
N TYR A 42 4.87 -4.01 4.89
CA TYR A 42 3.51 -3.63 4.55
C TYR A 42 3.18 -3.88 3.08
N VAL A 43 4.06 -3.46 2.15
CA VAL A 43 3.84 -3.66 0.72
C VAL A 43 3.79 -5.15 0.37
N ARG A 44 4.69 -5.96 0.92
CA ARG A 44 4.67 -7.42 0.73
C ARG A 44 3.38 -8.04 1.28
N LYS A 45 2.95 -7.62 2.47
CA LYS A 45 1.66 -8.03 3.06
C LYS A 45 0.47 -7.65 2.18
N GLN A 46 0.46 -6.44 1.61
CA GLN A 46 -0.63 -6.05 0.71
C GLN A 46 -0.63 -6.85 -0.58
N LEU A 47 0.53 -7.15 -1.16
CA LEU A 47 0.60 -7.97 -2.37
C LEU A 47 -0.01 -9.36 -2.11
N GLU A 48 0.40 -10.02 -1.03
CA GLU A 48 -0.16 -11.32 -0.63
C GLU A 48 -1.68 -11.24 -0.37
N HIS A 49 -2.14 -10.17 0.29
CA HIS A 49 -3.56 -9.94 0.54
C HIS A 49 -4.34 -9.79 -0.76
N LEU A 50 -3.86 -8.96 -1.69
CA LEU A 50 -4.52 -8.69 -2.97
C LEU A 50 -4.56 -9.92 -3.87
N GLU A 51 -3.52 -10.75 -3.87
CA GLU A 51 -3.49 -12.03 -4.61
C GLU A 51 -4.53 -13.04 -4.12
N LYS A 52 -4.91 -12.97 -2.83
CA LYS A 52 -5.93 -13.85 -2.24
C LYS A 52 -7.36 -13.37 -2.50
N ILE A 53 -7.56 -12.13 -2.93
CA ILE A 53 -8.91 -11.60 -3.19
C ILE A 53 -9.44 -12.17 -4.52
N PRO A 54 -10.60 -12.83 -4.52
CA PRO A 54 -11.21 -13.35 -5.74
C PRO A 54 -11.54 -12.25 -6.76
N SER A 55 -11.34 -12.52 -8.05
CA SER A 55 -11.56 -11.54 -9.12
C SER A 55 -13.00 -11.05 -9.23
N ASP A 56 -13.99 -11.87 -8.88
CA ASP A 56 -15.41 -11.51 -8.84
C ASP A 56 -15.71 -10.44 -7.78
N VAL A 57 -15.00 -10.45 -6.65
CA VAL A 57 -15.11 -9.42 -5.61
C VAL A 57 -14.62 -8.07 -6.16
N PHE A 58 -13.51 -8.06 -6.87
CA PHE A 58 -13.01 -6.84 -7.54
C PHE A 58 -13.99 -6.30 -8.58
N LEU A 59 -14.52 -7.19 -9.43
CA LEU A 59 -15.47 -6.80 -10.48
C LEU A 59 -16.81 -6.33 -9.91
N GLY A 60 -17.26 -6.93 -8.80
CA GLY A 60 -18.54 -6.60 -8.16
C GLY A 60 -18.51 -5.30 -7.35
N HIS A 61 -17.40 -5.01 -6.66
CA HIS A 61 -17.31 -3.85 -5.76
C HIS A 61 -16.47 -2.69 -6.31
N GLY A 62 -15.67 -2.91 -7.37
CA GLY A 62 -14.88 -1.88 -8.05
C GLY A 62 -13.66 -1.37 -7.28
N THR A 63 -13.45 -1.79 -6.03
CA THR A 63 -12.31 -1.37 -5.20
C THR A 63 -11.76 -2.52 -4.36
N PRO A 64 -10.42 -2.74 -4.33
CA PRO A 64 -9.80 -3.65 -3.36
C PRO A 64 -9.99 -3.18 -1.93
N THR A 65 -9.95 -4.14 -1.00
CA THR A 65 -9.67 -3.86 0.41
C THR A 65 -8.17 -3.95 0.67
N PHE A 66 -7.69 -3.17 1.64
CA PHE A 66 -6.30 -3.16 2.06
C PHE A 66 -6.22 -3.43 3.56
N LEU A 67 -5.19 -4.15 4.00
CA LEU A 67 -4.94 -4.36 5.43
C LEU A 67 -4.38 -3.09 6.09
N PRO A 68 -4.61 -2.87 7.39
CA PRO A 68 -3.99 -1.79 8.16
C PRO A 68 -2.46 -1.96 8.24
N LEU A 69 -1.72 -0.88 8.53
CA LEU A 69 -0.25 -0.90 8.49
C LEU A 69 0.35 -1.98 9.40
N MET A 70 -0.11 -2.01 10.66
CA MET A 70 0.44 -2.86 11.73
C MET A 70 -0.37 -4.13 12.03
N GLN A 71 -1.51 -4.34 11.36
CA GLN A 71 -2.44 -5.43 11.64
C GLN A 71 -2.55 -6.36 10.44
N ASP A 72 -2.81 -7.64 10.69
CA ASP A 72 -2.92 -8.67 9.65
C ASP A 72 -4.36 -9.00 9.27
N GLU A 73 -5.33 -8.36 9.95
CA GLU A 73 -6.75 -8.53 9.70
C GLU A 73 -7.37 -7.26 9.12
N ILE A 74 -8.46 -7.42 8.36
CA ILE A 74 -9.20 -6.30 7.80
C ILE A 74 -9.92 -5.57 8.94
N ASP A 75 -9.61 -4.28 9.09
CA ASP A 75 -10.44 -3.37 9.87
C ASP A 75 -11.57 -2.84 8.99
N VAL A 76 -12.79 -3.33 9.22
CA VAL A 76 -13.99 -2.95 8.47
C VAL A 76 -14.30 -1.46 8.63
N SER A 77 -14.01 -0.86 9.79
CA SER A 77 -14.26 0.55 10.03
C SER A 77 -13.33 1.42 9.19
N LEU A 78 -12.03 1.10 9.19
CA LEU A 78 -11.02 1.76 8.38
C LEU A 78 -11.26 1.56 6.88
N ALA A 79 -11.68 0.36 6.46
CA ALA A 79 -12.00 0.09 5.07
C ALA A 79 -13.16 0.96 4.57
N LYS A 80 -14.22 1.10 5.37
CA LYS A 80 -15.36 1.99 5.05
C LYS A 80 -14.93 3.45 4.97
N GLU A 81 -14.08 3.90 5.89
CA GLU A 81 -13.56 5.26 5.87
C GLU A 81 -12.71 5.54 4.63
N ARG A 82 -11.82 4.61 4.24
CA ARG A 82 -11.01 4.72 3.03
C ARG A 82 -11.87 4.76 1.77
N VAL A 83 -12.86 3.88 1.64
CA VAL A 83 -13.79 3.90 0.50
C VAL A 83 -14.54 5.23 0.46
N ARG A 84 -15.05 5.71 1.59
CA ARG A 84 -15.68 7.04 1.66
C ARG A 84 -14.72 8.12 1.20
N TYR A 85 -13.49 8.17 1.71
CA TYR A 85 -12.47 9.14 1.32
C TYR A 85 -12.24 9.10 -0.20
N CYS A 86 -11.99 7.92 -0.78
CA CYS A 86 -11.76 7.76 -2.23
C CYS A 86 -12.95 8.21 -3.09
N LEU A 87 -14.19 7.96 -2.64
CA LEU A 87 -15.40 8.36 -3.37
C LEU A 87 -15.77 9.84 -3.21
N THR A 88 -15.26 10.50 -2.17
CA THR A 88 -15.57 11.91 -1.85
C THR A 88 -14.40 12.86 -2.19
N PHE A 89 -13.24 12.34 -2.57
CA PHE A 89 -12.10 13.12 -3.06
C PHE A 89 -12.42 13.58 -4.50
N PRO A 90 -12.79 14.87 -4.74
CA PRO A 90 -12.06 16.07 -4.32
C PRO A 90 -12.91 17.12 -3.57
N GLU A 91 -14.07 16.76 -3.01
CA GLU A 91 -14.95 17.69 -2.29
C GLU A 91 -14.27 18.32 -1.05
N HIS A 92 -13.28 17.62 -0.48
CA HIS A 92 -12.47 18.07 0.67
C HIS A 92 -11.38 19.11 0.33
N LEU A 93 -11.15 19.38 -0.96
CA LEU A 93 -10.16 20.36 -1.43
C LEU A 93 -10.78 21.73 -1.77
N LYS A 94 -12.08 21.91 -1.47
CA LYS A 94 -12.79 23.19 -1.62
C LYS A 94 -12.71 24.04 -0.35
#